data_AF-A0A947AYH0-F1
#
_entry.id   AF-A0A947AYH0-F1
#
_cell.length_a   1.000
_cell.length_b   1.000
_cell.length_c   1.000
_cell.angle_alpha   90.00
_cell.angle_beta   90.00
_cell.angle_gamma   90.00
#
_symmetry.space_group_name_H-M   'P 1'
#
loop_
_entity.id
_entity.type
_entity.pdbx_description
1 polymer ?
#
loop_
_entity_poly.entity_id
_entity_poly.type
_entity_poly.pdbx_seq_one_letter_code
_entity_poly.pdbx_strand_id
1 'polypeptide(L)'
;MKTFLLIFLLFLSILTAQPQRGERISVAQQLFQSETIIIPKSTNNFNLYYTYKIPYNRLVFERDNGNYSAVLRVLVEIEDQQSNLIDRDIKDTELIVNNFEATNERGFFLQDYLKFELTGDKYFVKTTITDLNSQNELKLEPAKIELTKIPDEKILHPLVIETKDTECEIENAFKLANFGGNVPFSPNAYNLIIPLIDTSVQTINVSIINNEDTLLSSTITELYKFPIGISKCNSNLVVQQDDESIETINFVVRNVNEKLREGRVKLTVIHGEEIIKEFNSEVIWIDKPFSLRDPAMAIELLKYITADSVISRLLSVDELDYPRVLHEYWNGFDPTPETSYNQLMTEYYRRIDYAAKEFRGLGKENGVKTDRGMIYIRFGKPEDVERSSNNQGQVVETWTYKNPERKFVFVDKRGIGNFTLIDN
;
A
#
# COMPACT_ATOMS: atom_id res chain seq x y z
N MET A 1 -17.41 76.49 -24.11
CA MET A 1 -16.75 75.26 -24.60
C MET A 1 -15.68 74.86 -23.61
N LYS A 2 -15.92 73.81 -22.82
CA LYS A 2 -14.91 73.19 -21.95
C LYS A 2 -14.90 71.70 -22.30
N THR A 3 -13.84 71.28 -22.97
CA THR A 3 -13.56 69.90 -23.39
C THR A 3 -13.13 69.11 -22.15
N PHE A 4 -13.92 68.11 -21.75
CA PHE A 4 -13.53 67.15 -20.73
C PHE A 4 -12.78 65.99 -21.41
N LEU A 5 -11.49 65.87 -21.10
CA LEU A 5 -10.62 64.79 -21.56
C LEU A 5 -10.88 63.56 -20.66
N LEU A 6 -11.52 62.52 -21.19
CA LEU A 6 -11.74 61.26 -20.48
C LEU A 6 -10.46 60.42 -20.58
N ILE A 7 -9.73 60.29 -19.47
CA ILE A 7 -8.56 59.42 -19.36
C ILE A 7 -9.04 57.98 -19.17
N PHE A 8 -8.77 57.13 -20.17
CA PHE A 8 -9.06 55.71 -20.15
C PHE A 8 -7.92 54.97 -19.40
N LEU A 9 -8.16 54.60 -18.15
CA LEU A 9 -7.23 53.79 -17.34
C LEU A 9 -7.35 52.32 -17.79
N LEU A 10 -6.41 51.90 -18.64
CA LEU A 10 -6.16 50.49 -18.97
C LEU A 10 -5.59 49.79 -17.73
N PHE A 11 -6.44 49.03 -17.03
CA PHE A 11 -6.00 48.04 -16.06
C PHE A 11 -5.34 46.87 -16.81
N LEU A 12 -4.01 46.83 -16.80
CA LEU A 12 -3.27 45.60 -17.09
C LEU A 12 -3.55 44.60 -15.97
N SER A 13 -4.43 43.63 -16.22
CA SER A 13 -4.54 42.43 -15.40
C SER A 13 -3.26 41.61 -15.56
N ILE A 14 -2.41 41.66 -14.54
CA ILE A 14 -1.30 40.71 -14.41
C ILE A 14 -1.94 39.34 -14.18
N LEU A 15 -1.96 38.50 -15.22
CA LEU A 15 -2.25 37.08 -15.11
C LEU A 15 -1.10 36.44 -14.31
N THR A 16 -1.25 36.37 -12.99
CA THR A 16 -0.43 35.44 -12.21
C THR A 16 -0.90 34.04 -12.59
N ALA A 17 -0.11 33.35 -13.41
CA ALA A 17 -0.24 31.91 -13.57
C ALA A 17 -0.08 31.28 -12.18
N GLN A 18 -1.17 30.84 -11.58
CA GLN A 18 -1.07 29.92 -10.46
C GLN A 18 -0.35 28.67 -11.00
N PRO A 19 0.72 28.18 -10.34
CA PRO A 19 1.26 26.89 -10.70
C PRO A 19 0.10 25.90 -10.62
N GLN A 20 -0.16 25.19 -11.72
CA GLN A 20 -1.09 24.08 -11.73
C GLN A 20 -0.70 23.19 -10.56
N ARG A 21 -1.52 23.24 -9.51
CA ARG A 21 -1.44 22.33 -8.39
C ARG A 21 -1.81 20.99 -9.01
N GLY A 22 -0.78 20.24 -9.43
CA GLY A 22 -0.96 18.92 -10.02
C GLY A 22 -1.96 18.17 -9.16
N GLU A 23 -2.93 17.53 -9.81
CA GLU A 23 -3.98 16.76 -9.15
C GLU A 23 -3.31 15.93 -8.06
N ARG A 24 -3.49 16.37 -6.81
CA ARG A 24 -3.17 15.52 -5.68
C ARG A 24 -4.22 14.43 -5.76
N ILE A 25 -3.89 13.31 -6.39
CA ILE A 25 -4.56 12.03 -6.14
C ILE A 25 -4.70 12.00 -4.63
N SER A 26 -5.93 12.05 -4.15
CA SER A 26 -6.15 12.29 -2.73
C SER A 26 -5.49 11.12 -1.99
N VAL A 27 -4.74 11.40 -0.93
CA VAL A 27 -4.16 10.35 -0.06
C VAL A 27 -5.26 9.39 0.44
N ALA A 28 -6.54 9.79 0.38
CA ALA A 28 -7.70 8.96 0.65
C ALA A 28 -8.01 7.90 -0.43
N GLN A 29 -7.79 8.18 -1.72
CA GLN A 29 -7.98 7.23 -2.82
C GLN A 29 -6.90 6.13 -2.88
N GLN A 30 -5.71 6.39 -2.32
CA GLN A 30 -4.59 5.44 -2.28
C GLN A 30 -4.74 4.31 -1.23
N LEU A 31 -5.81 4.29 -0.43
CA LEU A 31 -5.90 3.43 0.76
C LEU A 31 -6.95 2.32 0.65
N PHE A 32 -7.99 2.51 -0.16
CA PHE A 32 -8.85 1.43 -0.62
C PHE A 32 -8.25 0.87 -1.90
N GLN A 33 -7.85 -0.41 -1.86
CA GLN A 33 -7.24 -1.07 -2.99
C GLN A 33 -8.29 -1.95 -3.65
N SER A 34 -8.46 -1.83 -4.96
CA SER A 34 -9.41 -2.65 -5.71
C SER A 34 -8.87 -3.02 -7.06
N GLU A 35 -9.25 -4.18 -7.55
CA GLU A 35 -8.85 -4.71 -8.84
C GLU A 35 -10.06 -5.35 -9.53
N THR A 36 -10.07 -5.27 -10.86
CA THR A 36 -11.03 -6.02 -11.68
C THR A 36 -10.27 -7.14 -12.37
N ILE A 37 -10.48 -8.37 -11.92
CA ILE A 37 -9.87 -9.57 -12.48
C ILE A 37 -10.87 -10.23 -13.42
N ILE A 38 -10.49 -10.40 -14.68
CA ILE A 38 -11.35 -10.96 -15.71
C ILE A 38 -10.83 -12.35 -16.10
N ILE A 39 -11.71 -13.34 -16.01
CA ILE A 39 -11.40 -14.74 -16.31
C ILE A 39 -12.44 -15.27 -17.30
N PRO A 40 -12.06 -15.73 -18.50
CA PRO A 40 -13.02 -16.27 -19.45
C PRO A 40 -13.59 -17.62 -19.00
N LYS A 41 -14.91 -17.79 -19.13
CA LYS A 41 -15.61 -19.10 -19.05
C LYS A 41 -15.68 -19.79 -20.41
N SER A 42 -15.82 -18.98 -21.46
CA SER A 42 -15.79 -19.42 -22.86
C SER A 42 -15.34 -18.25 -23.74
N THR A 43 -15.36 -18.42 -25.07
CA THR A 43 -14.94 -17.38 -26.03
C THR A 43 -15.68 -16.05 -25.86
N ASN A 44 -16.94 -16.06 -25.40
CA ASN A 44 -17.76 -14.85 -25.29
C ASN A 44 -18.43 -14.67 -23.91
N ASN A 45 -18.04 -15.46 -22.92
CA ASN A 45 -18.56 -15.37 -21.55
C ASN A 45 -17.40 -15.26 -20.57
N PHE A 46 -17.46 -14.30 -19.65
CA PHE A 46 -16.40 -13.93 -18.74
C PHE A 46 -16.94 -13.79 -17.32
N ASN A 47 -16.17 -14.31 -16.35
CA ASN A 47 -16.29 -13.93 -14.96
C ASN A 47 -15.49 -12.65 -14.73
N LEU A 48 -16.16 -11.62 -14.21
CA LEU A 48 -15.52 -10.45 -13.64
C LEU A 48 -15.53 -10.57 -12.13
N TYR A 49 -14.35 -10.57 -11.53
CA TYR A 49 -14.16 -10.50 -10.09
C TYR A 49 -13.72 -9.09 -9.71
N TYR A 50 -14.57 -8.35 -9.02
CA TYR A 50 -14.21 -7.08 -8.41
C TYR A 50 -13.69 -7.36 -7.00
N THR A 51 -12.37 -7.35 -6.81
CA THR A 51 -11.75 -7.59 -5.51
C THR A 51 -11.43 -6.28 -4.82
N TYR A 52 -11.45 -6.28 -3.49
CA TYR A 52 -11.07 -5.10 -2.71
C TYR A 52 -10.36 -5.45 -1.42
N LYS A 53 -9.56 -4.51 -0.91
CA LYS A 53 -8.79 -4.60 0.33
C LYS A 53 -8.69 -3.24 1.01
N ILE A 54 -8.99 -3.19 2.30
CA ILE A 54 -8.93 -1.97 3.11
C ILE A 54 -8.24 -2.23 4.46
N PRO A 55 -7.32 -1.37 4.92
CA PRO A 55 -6.74 -1.49 6.25
C PRO A 55 -7.77 -1.22 7.36
N TYR A 56 -7.67 -1.95 8.48
CA TYR A 56 -8.60 -1.78 9.62
C TYR A 56 -8.61 -0.34 10.15
N ASN A 57 -7.45 0.30 10.26
CA ASN A 57 -7.31 1.67 10.76
C ASN A 57 -7.93 2.76 9.87
N ARG A 58 -8.66 2.37 8.82
CA ARG A 58 -9.47 3.24 7.96
C ARG A 58 -10.98 3.09 8.17
N LEU A 59 -11.38 2.05 8.88
CA LEU A 59 -12.77 1.82 9.26
C LEU A 59 -13.07 2.51 10.60
N VAL A 60 -14.30 2.98 10.74
CA VAL A 60 -14.82 3.48 12.01
C VAL A 60 -15.42 2.31 12.78
N PHE A 61 -14.80 1.98 13.91
CA PHE A 61 -15.28 0.93 14.79
C PHE A 61 -16.23 1.49 15.85
N GLU A 62 -17.33 0.78 16.06
CA GLU A 62 -18.19 0.94 17.24
C GLU A 62 -17.82 -0.09 18.29
N ARG A 63 -17.87 0.31 19.56
CA ARG A 63 -17.58 -0.58 20.69
C ARG A 63 -18.88 -1.09 21.29
N ASP A 64 -19.03 -2.41 21.33
CA ASP A 64 -20.12 -3.08 22.04
C ASP A 64 -19.61 -4.26 22.87
N ASN A 65 -20.01 -4.32 24.14
CA ASN A 65 -19.70 -5.41 25.07
C ASN A 65 -18.22 -5.87 25.12
N GLY A 66 -17.29 -4.94 24.89
CA GLY A 66 -15.84 -5.23 24.88
C GLY A 66 -15.27 -5.59 23.51
N ASN A 67 -16.11 -5.85 22.52
CA ASN A 67 -15.75 -6.03 21.12
C ASN A 67 -15.83 -4.70 20.37
N TYR A 68 -15.17 -4.64 19.23
CA TYR A 68 -15.17 -3.53 18.30
C TYR A 68 -15.65 -4.05 16.95
N SER A 69 -16.70 -3.47 16.39
CA SER A 69 -17.25 -3.86 15.10
C SER A 69 -17.24 -2.71 14.10
N ALA A 70 -16.99 -3.03 12.83
CA ALA A 70 -17.12 -2.12 11.70
C ALA A 70 -17.79 -2.84 10.55
N VAL A 71 -18.64 -2.15 9.79
CA VAL A 71 -19.30 -2.72 8.61
C VAL A 71 -18.97 -1.89 7.37
N LEU A 72 -18.35 -2.54 6.38
CA LEU A 72 -18.05 -1.94 5.09
C LEU A 72 -19.05 -2.46 4.05
N ARG A 73 -19.69 -1.53 3.34
CA ARG A 73 -20.52 -1.81 2.17
C ARG A 73 -19.77 -1.47 0.90
N VAL A 74 -19.74 -2.38 -0.06
CA VAL A 74 -19.22 -2.16 -1.41
C VAL A 74 -20.33 -2.45 -2.42
N LEU A 75 -20.73 -1.43 -3.17
CA LEU A 75 -21.67 -1.53 -4.29
C LEU A 75 -20.89 -1.42 -5.59
N VAL A 76 -21.06 -2.41 -6.47
CA VAL A 76 -20.49 -2.41 -7.83
C VAL A 76 -21.63 -2.46 -8.83
N GLU A 77 -21.60 -1.53 -9.79
CA GLU A 77 -22.57 -1.41 -10.87
C GLU A 77 -21.83 -1.54 -12.21
N ILE A 78 -22.30 -2.44 -13.07
CA ILE A 78 -21.78 -2.64 -14.43
C ILE A 78 -22.70 -1.92 -15.40
N GLU A 79 -22.16 -0.97 -16.16
CA GLU A 79 -22.87 -0.23 -17.18
C GLU A 79 -22.30 -0.46 -18.58
N ASP A 80 -23.14 -0.40 -19.61
CA ASP A 80 -22.68 -0.41 -21.00
C ASP A 80 -22.17 0.97 -21.46
N GLN A 81 -21.79 1.09 -22.74
CA GLN A 81 -21.32 2.35 -23.33
C GLN A 81 -22.40 3.44 -23.40
N GLN A 82 -23.67 3.09 -23.27
CA GLN A 82 -24.82 4.00 -23.26
C GLN A 82 -25.28 4.33 -21.84
N SER A 83 -24.53 3.94 -20.80
CA SER A 83 -24.87 4.10 -19.38
C SER A 83 -26.13 3.35 -18.96
N ASN A 84 -26.51 2.29 -19.68
CA ASN A 84 -27.53 1.37 -19.20
C ASN A 84 -26.92 0.43 -18.17
N LEU A 85 -27.61 0.23 -17.05
CA LEU A 85 -27.23 -0.75 -16.04
C LEU A 85 -27.40 -2.17 -16.60
N ILE A 86 -26.30 -2.92 -16.64
CA ILE A 86 -26.25 -4.32 -17.07
C ILE A 86 -26.42 -5.24 -15.88
N ASP A 87 -25.67 -4.99 -14.80
CA ASP A 87 -25.76 -5.75 -13.56
C ASP A 87 -25.31 -4.90 -12.37
N ARG A 88 -25.68 -5.31 -11.16
CA ARG A 88 -25.18 -4.73 -9.92
C ARG A 88 -25.18 -5.74 -8.79
N ASP A 89 -24.20 -5.60 -7.90
CA ASP A 89 -24.15 -6.37 -6.66
C ASP A 89 -23.66 -5.50 -5.51
N ILE A 90 -24.06 -5.88 -4.30
CA ILE A 90 -23.74 -5.17 -3.06
C ILE A 90 -23.27 -6.15 -2.01
N LYS A 91 -22.13 -5.84 -1.39
CA LYS A 91 -21.53 -6.65 -0.35
C LYS A 91 -21.36 -5.84 0.93
N ASP A 92 -22.06 -6.26 1.98
CA ASP A 92 -21.84 -5.79 3.34
C ASP A 92 -20.93 -6.80 4.06
N THR A 93 -19.76 -6.34 4.49
CA THR A 93 -18.77 -7.15 5.20
C THR A 93 -18.59 -6.61 6.60
N GLU A 94 -19.01 -7.39 7.59
CA GLU A 94 -18.81 -7.09 9.01
C GLU A 94 -17.45 -7.60 9.48
N LEU A 95 -16.75 -6.76 10.24
CA LEU A 95 -15.49 -7.07 10.91
C LEU A 95 -15.69 -6.91 12.42
N ILE A 96 -15.29 -7.92 13.19
CA ILE A 96 -15.33 -7.88 14.65
C ILE A 96 -13.91 -8.18 15.18
N VAL A 97 -13.42 -7.33 16.09
CA VAL A 97 -12.16 -7.54 16.81
C VAL A 97 -12.37 -7.37 18.32
N ASN A 98 -11.62 -8.14 19.11
CA ASN A 98 -11.86 -8.24 20.56
C ASN A 98 -11.00 -7.28 21.39
N ASN A 99 -10.20 -6.42 20.75
CA ASN A 99 -9.34 -5.45 21.43
C ASN A 99 -9.17 -4.17 20.60
N PHE A 100 -8.82 -3.08 21.27
CA PHE A 100 -8.68 -1.76 20.64
C PHE A 100 -7.42 -1.68 19.77
N GLU A 101 -6.35 -2.37 20.16
CA GLU A 101 -5.08 -2.36 19.44
C GLU A 101 -5.25 -2.84 17.99
N ALA A 102 -6.02 -3.92 17.78
CA ALA A 102 -6.32 -4.47 16.46
C ALA A 102 -7.01 -3.46 15.53
N THR A 103 -7.82 -2.53 16.06
CA THR A 103 -8.49 -1.49 15.25
C THR A 103 -7.51 -0.48 14.65
N ASN A 104 -6.30 -0.35 15.23
CA ASN A 104 -5.30 0.63 14.83
C ASN A 104 -4.10 -0.01 14.08
N GLU A 105 -4.04 -1.33 14.03
CA GLU A 105 -2.92 -2.08 13.47
C GLU A 105 -2.81 -1.87 11.95
N ARG A 106 -1.63 -1.48 11.46
CA ARG A 106 -1.42 -1.17 10.03
C ARG A 106 -1.35 -2.42 9.14
N GLY A 107 -1.15 -3.59 9.73
CA GLY A 107 -1.01 -4.86 9.01
C GLY A 107 -2.29 -5.69 8.89
N PHE A 108 -3.40 -5.24 9.47
CA PHE A 108 -4.68 -5.93 9.37
C PHE A 108 -5.57 -5.30 8.32
N PHE A 109 -6.20 -6.17 7.52
CA PHE A 109 -6.97 -5.76 6.35
C PHE A 109 -8.26 -6.56 6.27
N LEU A 110 -9.32 -5.86 5.86
CA LEU A 110 -10.56 -6.48 5.40
C LEU A 110 -10.47 -6.61 3.88
N GLN A 111 -10.87 -7.76 3.35
CA GLN A 111 -10.92 -8.00 1.91
C GLN A 111 -12.05 -8.97 1.56
N ASP A 112 -12.62 -8.76 0.37
CA ASP A 112 -13.63 -9.62 -0.22
C ASP A 112 -13.69 -9.38 -1.74
N TYR A 113 -14.64 -10.02 -2.42
CA TYR A 113 -14.92 -9.78 -3.83
C TYR A 113 -16.42 -9.83 -4.15
N LEU A 114 -16.78 -9.24 -5.30
CA LEU A 114 -18.07 -9.42 -5.98
C LEU A 114 -17.81 -10.09 -7.34
N LYS A 115 -18.70 -10.97 -7.78
CA LYS A 115 -18.56 -11.75 -9.03
C LYS A 115 -19.72 -11.43 -9.97
N PHE A 116 -19.40 -11.14 -11.23
CA PHE A 116 -20.36 -10.85 -12.28
C PHE A 116 -20.10 -11.76 -13.50
N GLU A 117 -21.15 -12.21 -14.16
CA GLU A 117 -21.04 -12.94 -15.43
C GLU A 117 -21.40 -12.01 -16.58
N LEU A 118 -20.45 -11.78 -17.49
CA LEU A 118 -20.59 -10.79 -18.56
C LEU A 118 -20.32 -11.41 -19.93
N THR A 119 -21.05 -10.94 -20.93
CA THR A 119 -20.77 -11.27 -22.34
C THR A 119 -19.68 -10.38 -22.91
N GLY A 120 -18.99 -10.83 -23.97
CA GLY A 120 -17.94 -10.07 -24.64
C GLY A 120 -18.42 -8.74 -25.23
N ASP A 121 -18.31 -7.68 -24.45
CA ASP A 121 -18.60 -6.29 -24.83
C ASP A 121 -17.71 -5.31 -24.02
N LYS A 122 -18.02 -4.02 -24.08
CA LYS A 122 -17.36 -2.95 -23.35
C LYS A 122 -18.24 -2.42 -22.25
N TYR A 123 -17.70 -2.37 -21.04
CA TYR A 123 -18.43 -1.91 -19.86
C TYR A 123 -17.67 -0.86 -19.06
N PHE A 124 -18.41 -0.17 -18.21
CA PHE A 124 -17.91 0.66 -17.13
C PHE A 124 -18.26 0.00 -15.80
N VAL A 125 -17.26 -0.17 -14.93
CA VAL A 125 -17.41 -0.68 -13.57
C VAL A 125 -17.44 0.52 -12.63
N LYS A 126 -18.61 0.85 -12.08
CA LYS A 126 -18.78 1.91 -11.09
C LYS A 126 -18.77 1.31 -9.70
N THR A 127 -18.02 1.92 -8.78
CA THR A 127 -17.93 1.45 -7.40
C THR A 127 -18.26 2.55 -6.41
N THR A 128 -19.10 2.21 -5.44
CA THR A 128 -19.38 3.02 -4.26
C THR A 128 -19.03 2.23 -3.00
N ILE A 129 -18.26 2.84 -2.12
CA ILE A 129 -17.81 2.26 -0.84
C ILE A 129 -18.46 3.07 0.27
N THR A 130 -19.07 2.40 1.24
CA THR A 130 -19.69 3.06 2.39
C THR A 130 -19.22 2.41 3.68
N ASP A 131 -18.64 3.19 4.59
CA ASP A 131 -18.46 2.79 5.98
C ASP A 131 -19.81 3.01 6.68
N LEU A 132 -20.52 1.94 7.06
CA LEU A 132 -21.89 2.06 7.55
C LEU A 132 -21.98 2.64 8.96
N ASN A 133 -20.91 2.51 9.77
CA ASN A 133 -20.85 3.06 11.12
C ASN A 133 -20.78 4.60 11.08
N SER A 134 -19.97 5.15 10.16
CA SER A 134 -19.81 6.60 9.99
C SER A 134 -20.72 7.22 8.93
N GLN A 135 -21.35 6.38 8.08
CA GLN A 135 -22.11 6.77 6.89
C GLN A 135 -21.28 7.53 5.84
N ASN A 136 -19.94 7.50 5.96
CA ASN A 136 -19.08 8.11 4.98
C ASN A 136 -19.06 7.27 3.70
N GLU A 137 -19.20 7.95 2.57
CA GLU A 137 -19.24 7.32 1.26
C GLU A 137 -18.08 7.81 0.38
N LEU A 138 -17.46 6.89 -0.35
CA LEU A 138 -16.45 7.15 -1.35
C LEU A 138 -16.91 6.53 -2.68
N LYS A 139 -17.09 7.38 -3.69
CA LYS A 139 -17.31 6.95 -5.08
C LYS A 139 -15.98 6.92 -5.81
N LEU A 140 -15.67 5.80 -6.44
CA LEU A 140 -14.49 5.67 -7.28
C LEU A 140 -14.78 6.10 -8.71
N GLU A 141 -13.74 6.53 -9.41
CA GLU A 141 -13.83 6.79 -10.84
C GLU A 141 -14.19 5.49 -11.59
N PRO A 142 -15.13 5.53 -12.56
CA PRO A 142 -15.54 4.34 -13.29
C PRO A 142 -14.38 3.71 -14.07
N ALA A 143 -14.14 2.41 -13.88
CA ALA A 143 -13.13 1.67 -14.63
C ALA A 143 -13.70 1.15 -15.95
N LYS A 144 -13.02 1.39 -17.07
CA LYS A 144 -13.42 0.88 -18.38
C LYS A 144 -12.83 -0.50 -18.62
N ILE A 145 -13.65 -1.46 -19.07
CA ILE A 145 -13.21 -2.79 -19.47
C ILE A 145 -13.64 -3.10 -20.91
N GLU A 146 -12.79 -3.80 -21.66
CA GLU A 146 -13.06 -4.22 -23.06
C GLU A 146 -12.86 -5.72 -23.21
N LEU A 147 -13.91 -6.51 -22.98
CA LEU A 147 -13.84 -7.97 -22.92
C LEU A 147 -13.61 -8.62 -24.29
N THR A 148 -14.02 -7.96 -25.37
CA THR A 148 -13.90 -8.45 -26.75
C THR A 148 -12.47 -8.70 -27.20
N LYS A 149 -11.47 -8.11 -26.54
CA LYS A 149 -10.04 -8.25 -26.91
C LYS A 149 -9.37 -9.47 -26.28
N ILE A 150 -9.90 -9.96 -25.17
CA ILE A 150 -9.24 -10.97 -24.34
C ILE A 150 -9.03 -12.31 -25.09
N PRO A 151 -9.99 -12.82 -25.87
CA PRO A 151 -9.78 -14.06 -26.62
C PRO A 151 -8.61 -13.99 -27.61
N ASP A 152 -8.41 -12.83 -28.24
CA ASP A 152 -7.35 -12.62 -29.24
C ASP A 152 -5.96 -12.45 -28.60
N GLU A 153 -5.90 -11.85 -27.41
CA GLU A 153 -4.64 -11.60 -26.69
C GLU A 153 -4.00 -12.87 -26.14
N LYS A 154 -4.79 -13.95 -25.92
CA LYS A 154 -4.35 -15.26 -25.40
C LYS A 154 -3.59 -15.23 -24.06
N ILE A 155 -3.58 -14.10 -23.37
CA ILE A 155 -2.94 -13.89 -22.07
C ILE A 155 -3.86 -13.07 -21.18
N LEU A 156 -3.97 -13.44 -19.91
CA LEU A 156 -4.75 -12.72 -18.92
C LEU A 156 -3.87 -11.72 -18.16
N HIS A 157 -4.50 -10.82 -17.41
CA HIS A 157 -3.77 -9.91 -16.54
C HIS A 157 -2.98 -10.71 -15.48
N PRO A 158 -1.69 -10.42 -15.26
CA PRO A 158 -0.91 -11.04 -14.20
C PRO A 158 -1.50 -10.77 -12.81
N LEU A 159 -1.36 -11.75 -11.92
CA LEU A 159 -1.88 -11.68 -10.55
C LEU A 159 -0.72 -11.70 -9.55
N VAL A 160 -0.68 -10.70 -8.66
CA VAL A 160 0.31 -10.64 -7.58
C VAL A 160 -0.15 -11.51 -6.41
N ILE A 161 0.66 -12.47 -6.00
CA ILE A 161 0.36 -13.42 -4.94
C ILE A 161 1.41 -13.36 -3.83
N GLU A 162 1.02 -13.73 -2.62
CA GLU A 162 1.95 -13.90 -1.50
C GLU A 162 2.76 -15.20 -1.67
N THR A 163 3.96 -15.22 -1.09
CA THR A 163 4.83 -16.41 -1.05
C THR A 163 4.42 -17.44 0.00
N LYS A 164 3.64 -17.02 1.01
CA LYS A 164 3.20 -17.90 2.10
C LYS A 164 2.14 -18.86 1.60
N ASP A 165 2.28 -20.12 1.97
CA ASP A 165 1.26 -21.13 1.73
C ASP A 165 -0.07 -20.70 2.32
N THR A 166 -1.14 -21.07 1.64
CA THR A 166 -2.50 -20.85 2.13
C THR A 166 -2.77 -21.88 3.22
N GLU A 167 -3.40 -21.46 4.33
CA GLU A 167 -3.94 -22.39 5.34
C GLU A 167 -5.17 -23.17 4.83
N CYS A 168 -5.59 -22.93 3.60
CA CYS A 168 -6.73 -23.57 2.95
C CYS A 168 -6.30 -24.94 2.44
N GLU A 169 -7.08 -25.97 2.75
CA GLU A 169 -6.92 -27.33 2.20
C GLU A 169 -7.38 -27.41 0.73
N ILE A 170 -6.90 -26.48 -0.11
CA ILE A 170 -7.27 -26.35 -1.51
C ILE A 170 -6.02 -26.65 -2.33
N GLU A 171 -6.11 -27.67 -3.17
CA GLU A 171 -5.03 -28.05 -4.06
C GLU A 171 -4.74 -26.89 -5.05
N ASN A 172 -3.47 -26.52 -5.20
CA ASN A 172 -3.03 -25.42 -6.08
C ASN A 172 -3.71 -24.05 -5.81
N ALA A 173 -3.89 -23.69 -4.54
CA ALA A 173 -4.32 -22.35 -4.17
C ALA A 173 -3.13 -21.41 -3.89
N PHE A 174 -3.24 -20.17 -4.34
CA PHE A 174 -2.26 -19.10 -4.08
C PHE A 174 -2.95 -17.91 -3.45
N LYS A 175 -2.42 -17.42 -2.34
CA LYS A 175 -2.99 -16.26 -1.66
C LYS A 175 -2.80 -14.99 -2.49
N LEU A 176 -3.89 -14.36 -2.90
CA LEU A 176 -3.86 -13.12 -3.67
C LEU A 176 -3.39 -11.96 -2.79
N ALA A 177 -2.44 -11.16 -3.27
CA ALA A 177 -1.96 -9.99 -2.54
C ALA A 177 -3.05 -8.90 -2.43
N ASN A 178 -3.85 -8.74 -3.50
CA ASN A 178 -5.05 -7.89 -3.58
C ASN A 178 -4.77 -6.42 -3.25
N PHE A 179 -3.77 -5.85 -3.92
CA PHE A 179 -3.37 -4.45 -3.78
C PHE A 179 -3.59 -3.67 -5.09
N GLY A 180 -4.73 -3.92 -5.74
CA GLY A 180 -5.12 -3.23 -6.97
C GLY A 180 -4.24 -3.58 -8.17
N GLY A 181 -3.81 -4.84 -8.30
CA GLY A 181 -2.84 -5.28 -9.32
C GLY A 181 -1.40 -4.79 -9.12
N ASN A 182 -1.13 -4.02 -8.08
CA ASN A 182 0.19 -3.47 -7.80
C ASN A 182 1.06 -4.43 -6.97
N VAL A 183 2.38 -4.29 -7.13
CA VAL A 183 3.37 -5.06 -6.39
C VAL A 183 3.70 -4.33 -5.08
N PRO A 184 3.56 -4.94 -3.89
CA PRO A 184 3.89 -4.26 -2.65
C PRO A 184 5.41 -4.07 -2.47
N PHE A 185 5.82 -2.84 -2.16
CA PHE A 185 7.16 -2.56 -1.64
C PHE A 185 7.20 -2.90 -0.15
N SER A 186 7.77 -4.07 0.17
CA SER A 186 7.59 -4.73 1.46
C SER A 186 8.79 -5.63 1.75
N PRO A 187 9.09 -5.93 3.03
CA PRO A 187 10.09 -6.95 3.37
C PRO A 187 9.57 -8.37 3.08
N ASN A 188 8.26 -8.56 2.93
CA ASN A 188 7.70 -9.85 2.52
C ASN A 188 7.91 -10.03 1.01
N ALA A 189 8.25 -11.25 0.60
CA ALA A 189 8.35 -11.60 -0.81
C ALA A 189 6.97 -11.91 -1.42
N TYR A 190 6.77 -11.44 -2.65
CA TYR A 190 5.58 -11.66 -3.48
C TYR A 190 5.98 -12.34 -4.78
N ASN A 191 5.11 -13.19 -5.31
CA ASN A 191 5.27 -13.79 -6.63
C ASN A 191 4.25 -13.20 -7.60
N LEU A 192 4.45 -13.48 -8.88
CA LEU A 192 3.55 -13.11 -9.95
C LEU A 192 3.07 -14.37 -10.68
N ILE A 193 1.75 -14.54 -10.82
CA ILE A 193 1.17 -15.53 -11.74
C ILE A 193 0.88 -14.83 -13.06
N ILE A 194 1.32 -15.42 -14.17
CA ILE A 194 1.02 -14.97 -15.54
C ILE A 194 0.18 -16.05 -16.24
N PRO A 195 -1.14 -15.89 -16.32
CA PRO A 195 -2.02 -16.89 -16.94
C PRO A 195 -2.06 -16.73 -18.47
N LEU A 196 -1.76 -17.81 -19.19
CA LEU A 196 -1.89 -17.91 -20.64
C LEU A 196 -3.07 -18.83 -20.99
N ILE A 197 -3.89 -18.36 -21.92
CA ILE A 197 -4.98 -19.14 -22.53
C ILE A 197 -4.39 -20.17 -23.52
N ASP A 198 -3.26 -19.85 -24.14
CA ASP A 198 -2.55 -20.80 -25.01
C ASP A 198 -1.84 -21.89 -24.19
N THR A 199 -2.54 -23.00 -23.95
CA THR A 199 -2.03 -24.11 -23.14
C THR A 199 -0.94 -24.94 -23.82
N SER A 200 -0.48 -24.56 -25.02
CA SER A 200 0.65 -25.24 -25.68
C SER A 200 2.02 -24.70 -25.23
N VAL A 201 2.05 -23.49 -24.68
CA VAL A 201 3.28 -22.79 -24.27
C VAL A 201 3.88 -23.43 -23.02
N GLN A 202 5.15 -23.85 -23.11
CA GLN A 202 5.87 -24.51 -22.01
C GLN A 202 6.85 -23.58 -21.30
N THR A 203 7.29 -22.52 -21.97
CA THR A 203 8.23 -21.53 -21.43
C THR A 203 7.88 -20.14 -21.94
N ILE A 204 8.15 -19.12 -21.12
CA ILE A 204 8.06 -17.72 -21.51
C ILE A 204 9.33 -16.99 -21.09
N ASN A 205 9.68 -15.92 -21.79
CA ASN A 205 10.67 -14.95 -21.32
C ASN A 205 9.93 -13.76 -20.73
N VAL A 206 10.44 -13.25 -19.62
CA VAL A 206 9.88 -12.11 -18.91
C VAL A 206 10.96 -11.04 -18.78
N SER A 207 10.60 -9.81 -19.16
CA SER A 207 11.40 -8.61 -18.89
C SER A 207 10.62 -7.68 -17.96
N ILE A 208 11.25 -7.20 -16.89
CA ILE A 208 10.65 -6.25 -15.95
C ILE A 208 11.52 -4.99 -15.90
N ILE A 209 10.91 -3.87 -16.27
CA ILE A 209 11.51 -2.53 -16.19
C ILE A 209 10.85 -1.77 -15.04
N ASN A 210 11.64 -1.17 -14.16
CA ASN A 210 11.17 -0.36 -13.04
C ASN A 210 11.85 1.01 -13.06
N ASN A 211 11.06 2.08 -13.12
CA ASN A 211 11.56 3.46 -13.21
C ASN A 211 12.67 3.64 -14.27
N GLU A 212 12.50 3.04 -15.45
CA GLU A 212 13.42 3.10 -16.60
C GLU A 212 14.65 2.17 -16.51
N ASP A 213 14.89 1.53 -15.35
CA ASP A 213 15.93 0.50 -15.20
C ASP A 213 15.38 -0.89 -15.53
N THR A 214 16.04 -1.64 -16.42
CA THR A 214 15.72 -3.06 -16.66
C THR A 214 16.28 -3.89 -15.50
N LEU A 215 15.39 -4.48 -14.69
CA LEU A 215 15.78 -5.18 -13.44
C LEU A 215 15.71 -6.70 -13.53
N LEU A 216 14.83 -7.26 -14.36
CA LEU A 216 14.72 -8.69 -14.58
C LEU A 216 14.65 -8.99 -16.08
N SER A 217 15.41 -9.98 -16.52
CA SER A 217 15.24 -10.61 -17.83
C SER A 217 15.54 -12.10 -17.65
N SER A 218 14.49 -12.92 -17.61
CA SER A 218 14.61 -14.35 -17.29
C SER A 218 13.65 -15.22 -18.10
N THR A 219 14.06 -16.46 -18.32
CA THR A 219 13.19 -17.52 -18.85
C THR A 219 12.46 -18.19 -17.69
N ILE A 220 11.14 -18.25 -17.76
CA ILE A 220 10.27 -18.86 -16.77
C ILE A 220 9.81 -20.22 -17.29
N THR A 221 10.04 -21.25 -16.48
CA THR A 221 9.66 -22.65 -16.74
C THR A 221 8.73 -23.22 -15.67
N GLU A 222 8.65 -22.57 -14.50
CA GLU A 222 7.73 -22.93 -13.43
C GLU A 222 6.31 -22.55 -13.84
N LEU A 223 5.44 -23.56 -13.95
CA LEU A 223 4.04 -23.38 -14.35
C LEU A 223 3.13 -24.40 -13.69
N TYR A 224 1.85 -24.04 -13.58
CA TYR A 224 0.76 -24.92 -13.16
C TYR A 224 -0.35 -24.89 -14.21
N LYS A 225 -0.91 -26.05 -14.54
CA LYS A 225 -1.99 -26.16 -15.53
C LYS A 225 -3.32 -26.43 -14.83
N PHE A 226 -4.16 -25.42 -14.74
CA PHE A 226 -5.52 -25.53 -14.22
C PHE A 226 -6.30 -24.25 -14.56
N PRO A 227 -7.62 -24.31 -14.76
CA PRO A 227 -8.45 -23.14 -14.96
C PRO A 227 -8.49 -22.31 -13.68
N ILE A 228 -8.08 -21.04 -13.74
CA ILE A 228 -8.03 -20.17 -12.55
C ILE A 228 -9.39 -19.57 -12.21
N GLY A 229 -9.62 -19.31 -10.92
CA GLY A 229 -10.72 -18.52 -10.39
C GLY A 229 -10.34 -17.85 -9.07
N ILE A 230 -11.18 -16.92 -8.60
CA ILE A 230 -10.99 -16.24 -7.32
C ILE A 230 -12.05 -16.71 -6.32
N SER A 231 -11.61 -17.07 -5.12
CA SER A 231 -12.48 -17.43 -4.02
C SER A 231 -12.01 -16.80 -2.71
N LYS A 232 -12.87 -16.86 -1.68
CA LYS A 232 -12.53 -16.45 -0.33
C LYS A 232 -12.19 -17.68 0.50
N CYS A 233 -11.08 -17.62 1.21
CA CYS A 233 -10.69 -18.58 2.22
C CYS A 233 -10.30 -17.86 3.50
N ASN A 234 -11.04 -18.10 4.59
CA ASN A 234 -10.94 -17.36 5.84
C ASN A 234 -11.07 -15.84 5.58
N SER A 235 -10.06 -15.06 5.98
CA SER A 235 -9.97 -13.61 5.75
C SER A 235 -9.20 -13.25 4.48
N ASN A 236 -8.86 -14.22 3.63
CA ASN A 236 -7.99 -14.04 2.48
C ASN A 236 -8.70 -14.36 1.17
N LEU A 237 -8.26 -13.72 0.09
CA LEU A 237 -8.62 -14.12 -1.26
C LEU A 237 -7.55 -15.05 -1.80
N VAL A 238 -7.97 -16.07 -2.55
CA VAL A 238 -7.07 -17.04 -3.18
C VAL A 238 -7.37 -17.15 -4.67
N VAL A 239 -6.30 -17.30 -5.45
CA VAL A 239 -6.34 -17.79 -6.82
C VAL A 239 -6.30 -19.31 -6.74
N GLN A 240 -7.31 -19.98 -7.26
CA GLN A 240 -7.46 -21.43 -7.15
C GLN A 240 -8.06 -22.01 -8.44
N GLN A 241 -8.26 -23.33 -8.47
CA GLN A 241 -8.98 -23.99 -9.55
C GLN A 241 -10.47 -23.60 -9.58
N ASP A 242 -10.98 -23.31 -10.78
CA ASP A 242 -12.39 -23.03 -11.09
C ASP A 242 -12.77 -23.75 -12.38
N ASP A 243 -13.42 -24.92 -12.26
CA ASP A 243 -13.74 -25.79 -13.39
C ASP A 243 -14.78 -25.19 -14.38
N GLU A 244 -15.41 -24.08 -14.03
CA GLU A 244 -16.29 -23.34 -14.95
C GLU A 244 -15.53 -22.38 -15.88
N SER A 245 -14.25 -22.14 -15.60
CA SER A 245 -13.38 -21.24 -16.35
C SER A 245 -12.59 -22.01 -17.42
N ILE A 246 -12.10 -21.31 -18.44
CA ILE A 246 -11.25 -21.95 -19.46
C ILE A 246 -9.92 -22.40 -18.87
N GLU A 247 -9.37 -23.50 -19.39
CA GLU A 247 -8.06 -23.98 -18.96
C GLU A 247 -6.95 -22.98 -19.29
N THR A 248 -6.05 -22.74 -18.33
CA THR A 248 -4.89 -21.86 -18.49
C THR A 248 -3.60 -22.56 -18.08
N ILE A 249 -2.48 -22.09 -18.64
CA ILE A 249 -1.14 -22.33 -18.10
C ILE A 249 -0.73 -21.11 -17.28
N ASN A 250 -0.40 -21.34 -16.02
CA ASN A 250 -0.15 -20.30 -15.03
C ASN A 250 1.34 -20.27 -14.69
N PHE A 251 2.11 -19.42 -15.37
CA PHE A 251 3.54 -19.26 -15.11
C PHE A 251 3.78 -18.50 -13.81
N VAL A 252 4.80 -18.88 -13.04
CA VAL A 252 5.11 -18.23 -11.76
C VAL A 252 6.47 -17.56 -11.80
N VAL A 253 6.49 -16.24 -11.58
CA VAL A 253 7.72 -15.47 -11.36
C VAL A 253 7.88 -15.28 -9.85
N ARG A 254 8.90 -15.90 -9.27
CA ARG A 254 9.16 -15.85 -7.82
C ARG A 254 9.80 -14.54 -7.39
N ASN A 255 9.47 -14.09 -6.18
CA ASN A 255 10.10 -12.97 -5.49
C ASN A 255 10.21 -11.67 -6.32
N VAL A 256 9.15 -11.36 -7.07
CA VAL A 256 9.15 -10.29 -8.07
C VAL A 256 9.49 -8.92 -7.46
N ASN A 257 9.19 -8.70 -6.18
CA ASN A 257 9.40 -7.42 -5.50
C ASN A 257 10.81 -7.23 -4.92
N GLU A 258 11.65 -8.26 -4.83
CA GLU A 258 12.94 -8.16 -4.11
C GLU A 258 13.85 -7.06 -4.66
N LYS A 259 13.93 -6.93 -5.99
CA LYS A 259 14.79 -5.93 -6.64
C LYS A 259 14.03 -4.66 -7.05
N LEU A 260 12.69 -4.67 -7.01
CA LEU A 260 11.89 -3.53 -7.44
C LEU A 260 11.93 -2.38 -6.43
N ARG A 261 11.98 -1.15 -6.94
CA ARG A 261 11.84 0.09 -6.18
C ARG A 261 10.44 0.67 -6.36
N GLU A 262 10.00 1.46 -5.39
CA GLU A 262 8.73 2.21 -5.48
C GLU A 262 8.63 2.99 -6.80
N GLY A 263 7.49 2.89 -7.48
CA GLY A 263 7.25 3.56 -8.76
C GLY A 263 6.74 2.63 -9.86
N ARG A 264 6.85 3.08 -11.11
CA ARG A 264 6.22 2.40 -12.24
C ARG A 264 6.96 1.12 -12.60
N VAL A 265 6.20 0.10 -12.99
CA VAL A 265 6.71 -1.17 -13.49
C VAL A 265 6.07 -1.48 -14.84
N LYS A 266 6.90 -1.91 -15.78
CA LYS A 266 6.47 -2.49 -17.04
C LYS A 266 6.95 -3.93 -17.12
N LEU A 267 6.00 -4.85 -17.23
CA LEU A 267 6.23 -6.26 -17.50
C LEU A 267 6.03 -6.52 -18.99
N THR A 268 7.04 -7.08 -19.66
CA THR A 268 6.94 -7.57 -21.03
C THR A 268 7.02 -9.08 -21.03
N VAL A 269 5.98 -9.75 -21.54
CA VAL A 269 5.92 -11.21 -21.68
C VAL A 269 6.22 -11.58 -23.13
N ILE A 270 7.17 -12.49 -23.33
CA ILE A 270 7.74 -12.85 -24.62
C ILE A 270 7.66 -14.38 -24.78
N HIS A 271 7.32 -14.85 -25.98
CA HIS A 271 7.41 -16.26 -26.33
C HIS A 271 8.15 -16.42 -27.67
N GLY A 272 9.24 -17.19 -27.65
CA GLY A 272 10.19 -17.20 -28.77
C GLY A 272 10.81 -15.81 -28.97
N GLU A 273 10.56 -15.21 -30.13
CA GLU A 273 11.01 -13.86 -30.49
C GLU A 273 9.88 -12.81 -30.45
N GLU A 274 8.64 -13.23 -30.17
CA GLU A 274 7.46 -12.35 -30.22
C GLU A 274 7.07 -11.86 -28.82
N ILE A 275 6.79 -10.55 -28.73
CA ILE A 275 6.15 -9.97 -27.55
C ILE A 275 4.68 -10.39 -27.55
N ILE A 276 4.28 -11.16 -26.54
CA ILE A 276 2.87 -11.53 -26.35
C ILE A 276 2.10 -10.30 -25.89
N LYS A 277 2.53 -9.67 -24.79
CA LYS A 277 1.87 -8.49 -24.22
C LYS A 277 2.77 -7.73 -23.25
N GLU A 278 2.50 -6.44 -23.12
CA GLU A 278 3.05 -5.59 -22.07
C GLU A 278 1.97 -5.24 -21.04
N PHE A 279 2.32 -5.29 -19.77
CA PHE A 279 1.50 -4.89 -18.65
C PHE A 279 2.18 -3.78 -17.88
N ASN A 280 1.41 -2.77 -17.47
CA ASN A 280 1.88 -1.69 -16.63
C ASN A 280 1.24 -1.82 -15.26
N SER A 281 2.05 -1.67 -14.22
CA SER A 281 1.60 -1.64 -12.83
C SER A 281 2.51 -0.71 -12.01
N GLU A 282 2.27 -0.61 -10.72
CA GLU A 282 3.14 0.12 -9.81
C GLU A 282 3.68 -0.79 -8.71
N VAL A 283 4.85 -0.40 -8.18
CA VAL A 283 5.36 -0.88 -6.91
C VAL A 283 4.98 0.14 -5.86
N ILE A 284 4.08 -0.24 -4.95
CA ILE A 284 3.48 0.68 -3.98
C ILE A 284 3.93 0.40 -2.56
N TRP A 285 4.28 1.45 -1.82
CA TRP A 285 4.68 1.35 -0.42
C TRP A 285 3.52 1.75 0.51
N ILE A 286 2.65 0.79 0.78
CA ILE A 286 1.36 1.01 1.46
C ILE A 286 1.53 1.57 2.87
N ASP A 287 2.53 1.09 3.60
CA ASP A 287 2.82 1.45 4.99
C ASP A 287 4.01 2.40 5.14
N LYS A 288 4.39 3.11 4.06
CA LYS A 288 5.51 4.06 4.05
C LYS A 288 5.40 5.05 5.22
N PRO A 289 6.41 5.11 6.11
CA PRO A 289 6.44 6.04 7.22
C PRO A 289 6.19 7.47 6.75
N PHE A 290 5.36 8.21 7.49
CA PHE A 290 4.99 9.58 7.16
C PHE A 290 6.23 10.48 7.14
N SER A 291 7.12 10.32 8.12
CA SER A 291 8.39 11.04 8.20
C SER A 291 9.37 10.75 7.06
N LEU A 292 9.14 9.70 6.26
CA LEU A 292 9.97 9.34 5.11
C LEU A 292 9.41 9.86 3.76
N ARG A 293 8.19 10.41 3.75
CA ARG A 293 7.55 10.89 2.51
C ARG A 293 8.17 12.16 1.97
N ASP A 294 8.73 12.98 2.86
CA ASP A 294 9.44 14.20 2.52
C ASP A 294 10.96 13.96 2.71
N PRO A 295 11.74 13.85 1.61
CA PRO A 295 13.16 13.53 1.70
C PRO A 295 13.98 14.55 2.51
N ALA A 296 13.65 15.84 2.45
CA ALA A 296 14.36 16.87 3.21
C ALA A 296 14.15 16.68 4.70
N MET A 297 12.90 16.53 5.14
CA MET A 297 12.53 16.23 6.52
C MET A 297 13.16 14.91 6.99
N ALA A 298 13.14 13.88 6.14
CA ALA A 298 13.74 12.60 6.44
C ALA A 298 15.25 12.74 6.72
N ILE A 299 15.97 13.49 5.89
CA ILE A 299 17.40 13.80 6.10
C ILE A 299 17.60 14.58 7.42
N GLU A 300 16.80 15.59 7.71
CA GLU A 300 16.91 16.36 8.98
C GLU A 300 16.70 15.48 10.22
N LEU A 301 15.83 14.48 10.12
CA LEU A 301 15.53 13.60 11.23
C LEU A 301 16.71 12.71 11.60
N LEU A 302 17.66 12.46 10.69
CA LEU A 302 18.88 11.68 10.95
C LEU A 302 19.70 12.18 12.15
N LYS A 303 19.53 13.43 12.61
CA LYS A 303 20.17 13.99 13.82
C LYS A 303 20.03 13.15 15.08
N TYR A 304 19.04 12.26 15.14
CA TYR A 304 18.90 11.36 16.28
C TYR A 304 19.94 10.23 16.31
N ILE A 305 20.56 9.93 15.17
CA ILE A 305 21.50 8.80 14.97
C ILE A 305 22.82 9.20 14.31
N THR A 306 22.95 10.40 13.75
CA THR A 306 24.17 10.88 13.08
C THR A 306 24.55 12.30 13.50
N ALA A 307 25.77 12.72 13.17
CA ALA A 307 26.26 14.06 13.46
C ALA A 307 25.70 15.10 12.48
N ASP A 308 25.53 16.35 12.95
CA ASP A 308 24.99 17.46 12.14
C ASP A 308 25.79 17.73 10.85
N SER A 309 27.10 17.44 10.85
CA SER A 309 27.95 17.56 9.65
C SER A 309 27.54 16.59 8.53
N VAL A 310 27.04 15.40 8.87
CA VAL A 310 26.54 14.43 7.89
C VAL A 310 25.24 14.95 7.27
N ILE A 311 24.34 15.49 8.09
CA ILE A 311 23.06 16.07 7.64
C ILE A 311 23.32 17.26 6.72
N SER A 312 24.23 18.14 7.12
CA SER A 312 24.60 19.33 6.35
C SER A 312 25.16 18.95 4.97
N ARG A 313 25.95 17.88 4.90
CA ARG A 313 26.46 17.31 3.65
C ARG A 313 25.37 16.68 2.78
N LEU A 314 24.39 16.00 3.39
CA LEU A 314 23.27 15.43 2.63
C LEU A 314 22.33 16.50 2.08
N LEU A 315 22.14 17.61 2.82
CA LEU A 315 21.31 18.74 2.39
C LEU A 315 22.04 19.72 1.46
N SER A 316 23.35 19.57 1.23
CA SER A 316 24.12 20.48 0.38
C SER A 316 23.98 20.21 -1.13
N VAL A 317 23.31 19.12 -1.52
CA VAL A 317 22.95 18.84 -2.91
C VAL A 317 21.64 19.54 -3.27
N ASP A 318 21.29 19.55 -4.56
CA ASP A 318 19.98 20.07 -5.01
C ASP A 318 18.83 19.26 -4.39
N GLU A 319 17.71 19.92 -4.06
CA GLU A 319 16.57 19.27 -3.41
C GLU A 319 16.03 18.07 -4.22
N LEU A 320 16.15 18.12 -5.55
CA LEU A 320 15.78 17.02 -6.46
C LEU A 320 16.60 15.74 -6.22
N ASP A 321 17.81 15.87 -5.68
CA ASP A 321 18.71 14.76 -5.36
C ASP A 321 18.52 14.19 -3.95
N TYR A 322 17.71 14.81 -3.10
CA TYR A 322 17.48 14.35 -1.72
C TYR A 322 17.01 12.89 -1.62
N PRO A 323 16.08 12.37 -2.44
CA PRO A 323 15.73 10.95 -2.43
C PRO A 323 16.94 10.05 -2.67
N ARG A 324 17.80 10.42 -3.62
CA ARG A 324 18.97 9.64 -4.03
C ARG A 324 20.03 9.61 -2.93
N VAL A 325 20.44 10.77 -2.40
CA VAL A 325 21.46 10.82 -1.35
C VAL A 325 20.98 10.22 -0.03
N LEU A 326 19.67 10.30 0.26
CA LEU A 326 19.07 9.63 1.41
C LEU A 326 19.13 8.11 1.24
N HIS A 327 18.78 7.59 0.07
CA HIS A 327 18.88 6.17 -0.25
C HIS A 327 20.34 5.68 -0.18
N GLU A 328 21.29 6.41 -0.75
CA GLU A 328 22.73 6.09 -0.67
C GLU A 328 23.24 6.07 0.78
N TYR A 329 22.81 7.01 1.63
CA TYR A 329 23.14 7.03 3.05
C TYR A 329 22.68 5.74 3.75
N TRP A 330 21.42 5.34 3.54
CA TRP A 330 20.86 4.16 4.18
C TRP A 330 21.40 2.84 3.64
N ASN A 331 21.78 2.78 2.36
CA ASN A 331 22.41 1.61 1.77
C ASN A 331 23.74 1.25 2.43
N GLY A 332 24.46 2.23 2.98
CA GLY A 332 25.67 1.98 3.77
C GLY A 332 25.42 1.19 5.07
N PHE A 333 24.17 1.06 5.50
CA PHE A 333 23.76 0.38 6.73
C PHE A 333 22.75 -0.75 6.49
N ASP A 334 22.46 -1.10 5.23
CA ASP A 334 21.41 -2.06 4.91
C ASP A 334 21.78 -3.48 5.40
N PRO A 335 21.00 -4.09 6.30
CA PRO A 335 21.24 -5.47 6.72
C PRO A 335 20.92 -6.50 5.62
N THR A 336 20.14 -6.10 4.61
CA THR A 336 19.62 -6.98 3.55
C THR A 336 19.86 -6.37 2.15
N PRO A 337 21.13 -6.17 1.73
CA PRO A 337 21.47 -5.48 0.47
C PRO A 337 21.02 -6.23 -0.79
N GLU A 338 20.60 -7.50 -0.64
CA GLU A 338 20.00 -8.26 -1.72
C GLU A 338 18.58 -7.84 -2.06
N THR A 339 17.94 -7.01 -1.23
CA THR A 339 16.61 -6.48 -1.51
C THR A 339 16.64 -4.96 -1.61
N SER A 340 15.79 -4.38 -2.45
CA SER A 340 15.60 -2.93 -2.53
C SER A 340 14.92 -2.36 -1.28
N TYR A 341 14.29 -3.20 -0.46
CA TYR A 341 13.65 -2.79 0.78
C TYR A 341 14.65 -2.73 1.94
N ASN A 342 15.03 -1.51 2.33
CA ASN A 342 15.92 -1.31 3.48
C ASN A 342 15.13 -1.38 4.81
N GLN A 343 15.27 -2.51 5.51
CA GLN A 343 14.53 -2.75 6.76
C GLN A 343 14.95 -1.80 7.89
N LEU A 344 16.24 -1.47 7.99
CA LEU A 344 16.77 -0.60 9.03
C LEU A 344 16.26 0.84 8.88
N MET A 345 16.32 1.37 7.64
CA MET A 345 15.76 2.68 7.30
C MET A 345 14.28 2.74 7.65
N THR A 346 13.51 1.72 7.23
CA THR A 346 12.07 1.72 7.46
C THR A 346 11.73 1.69 8.94
N GLU A 347 12.40 0.82 9.71
CA GLU A 347 12.20 0.74 11.16
C GLU A 347 12.56 2.05 11.87
N TYR A 348 13.65 2.72 11.45
CA TYR A 348 14.04 4.01 11.99
C TYR A 348 12.94 5.07 11.83
N TYR A 349 12.40 5.23 10.62
CA TYR A 349 11.31 6.19 10.38
C TYR A 349 9.99 5.75 11.00
N ARG A 350 9.72 4.45 11.12
CA ARG A 350 8.58 3.93 11.88
C ARG A 350 8.66 4.33 13.36
N ARG A 351 9.86 4.31 13.95
CA ARG A 351 10.08 4.77 15.33
C ARG A 351 9.89 6.28 15.48
N ILE A 352 10.29 7.07 14.48
CA ILE A 352 10.03 8.52 14.47
C ILE A 352 8.53 8.79 14.46
N ASP A 353 7.79 8.17 13.54
CA ASP A 353 6.33 8.31 13.44
C ASP A 353 5.64 7.91 14.76
N TYR A 354 6.05 6.78 15.34
CA TYR A 354 5.53 6.30 16.61
C TYR A 354 5.82 7.31 17.72
N ALA A 355 7.07 7.78 17.83
CA ALA A 355 7.45 8.76 18.83
C ALA A 355 6.69 10.08 18.67
N ALA A 356 6.42 10.50 17.43
CA ALA A 356 5.69 11.73 17.14
C ALA A 356 4.27 11.69 17.71
N LYS A 357 3.61 10.55 17.56
CA LYS A 357 2.23 10.32 17.98
C LYS A 357 2.13 10.02 19.48
N GLU A 358 2.92 9.08 19.99
CA GLU A 358 2.68 8.47 21.31
C GLU A 358 3.31 9.25 22.48
N PHE A 359 4.38 10.01 22.23
CA PHE A 359 5.09 10.74 23.30
C PHE A 359 4.77 12.23 23.34
N ARG A 360 3.67 12.66 22.72
CA ARG A 360 3.17 14.02 22.78
C ARG A 360 2.53 14.29 24.15
N GLY A 361 3.11 15.19 24.95
CA GLY A 361 2.45 15.73 26.14
C GLY A 361 1.37 16.76 25.80
N LEU A 362 0.48 17.05 26.76
CA LEU A 362 -0.54 18.08 26.60
C LEU A 362 0.10 19.42 26.19
N GLY A 363 -0.44 20.05 25.15
CA GLY A 363 0.02 21.34 24.63
C GLY A 363 1.32 21.33 23.82
N LYS A 364 1.96 20.17 23.59
CA LYS A 364 3.09 20.06 22.63
C LYS A 364 2.60 19.69 21.25
N GLU A 365 3.39 19.93 20.21
CA GLU A 365 3.01 19.58 18.82
C GLU A 365 3.49 18.18 18.40
N ASN A 366 4.62 17.71 18.93
CA ASN A 366 5.25 16.45 18.49
C ASN A 366 6.06 15.80 19.63
N GLY A 367 5.93 14.46 19.78
CA GLY A 367 6.66 13.67 20.78
C GLY A 367 8.11 13.31 20.43
N VAL A 368 8.56 13.50 19.18
CA VAL A 368 9.91 13.15 18.68
C VAL A 368 11.04 13.80 19.50
N LYS A 369 10.86 15.06 19.94
CA LYS A 369 11.87 15.82 20.71
C LYS A 369 11.83 15.55 22.21
N THR A 370 10.90 14.72 22.69
CA THR A 370 10.84 14.38 24.13
C THR A 370 11.90 13.35 24.49
N ASP A 371 12.27 13.26 25.76
CA ASP A 371 13.26 12.28 26.18
C ASP A 371 12.82 10.85 25.85
N ARG A 372 11.55 10.52 26.09
CA ARG A 372 10.97 9.23 25.67
C ARG A 372 11.05 9.02 24.15
N GLY A 373 10.73 10.05 23.37
CA GLY A 373 10.85 10.00 21.91
C GLY A 373 12.28 9.75 21.44
N MET A 374 13.26 10.46 21.99
CA MET A 374 14.67 10.29 21.64
C MET A 374 15.20 8.91 22.02
N ILE A 375 14.84 8.39 23.20
CA ILE A 375 15.21 7.03 23.63
C ILE A 375 14.55 5.99 22.72
N TYR A 376 13.24 6.12 22.44
CA TYR A 376 12.52 5.18 21.57
C TYR A 376 13.05 5.18 20.13
N ILE A 377 13.40 6.33 19.57
CA ILE A 377 13.98 6.41 18.21
C ILE A 377 15.31 5.65 18.16
N ARG A 378 16.16 5.81 19.17
CA ARG A 378 17.49 5.19 19.22
C ARG A 378 17.45 3.70 19.53
N PHE A 379 16.65 3.28 20.50
CA PHE A 379 16.66 1.92 21.04
C PHE A 379 15.46 1.07 20.61
N GLY A 380 14.42 1.68 20.05
CA GLY A 380 13.18 1.01 19.68
C GLY A 380 12.25 0.80 20.86
N LYS A 381 11.29 -0.11 20.66
CA LYS A 381 10.34 -0.52 21.71
C LYS A 381 11.09 -1.22 22.84
N PRO A 382 10.95 -0.79 24.10
CA PRO A 382 11.51 -1.50 25.23
C PRO A 382 10.85 -2.87 25.43
N GLU A 383 11.61 -3.82 25.93
CA GLU A 383 11.14 -5.15 26.27
C GLU A 383 10.18 -5.14 27.47
N ASP A 384 10.36 -4.19 28.39
CA ASP A 384 9.47 -4.02 29.53
C ASP A 384 9.28 -2.54 29.90
N VAL A 385 8.05 -2.20 30.32
CA VAL A 385 7.64 -0.85 30.73
C VAL A 385 6.92 -0.94 32.07
N GLU A 386 7.59 -0.51 33.12
CA GLU A 386 6.99 -0.44 34.46
C GLU A 386 6.48 0.98 34.74
N ARG A 387 5.25 1.08 35.25
CA ARG A 387 4.69 2.35 35.74
C ARG A 387 4.48 2.30 37.25
N SER A 388 5.00 3.29 37.94
CA SER A 388 4.86 3.44 39.39
C SER A 388 4.63 4.90 39.77
N SER A 389 4.43 5.15 41.07
CA SER A 389 4.38 6.50 41.64
C SER A 389 5.55 6.67 42.59
N ASN A 390 6.26 7.79 42.51
CA ASN A 390 7.29 8.11 43.49
C ASN A 390 6.69 8.68 44.79
N ASN A 391 7.53 8.94 45.79
CA ASN A 391 7.13 9.50 47.09
C ASN A 391 6.45 10.89 47.00
N GLN A 392 6.53 11.56 45.84
CA GLN A 392 5.88 12.85 45.57
C GLN A 392 4.55 12.68 44.81
N GLY A 393 4.09 11.43 44.59
CA GLY A 393 2.89 11.12 43.80
C GLY A 393 3.04 11.35 42.29
N GLN A 394 4.26 11.54 41.80
CA GLN A 394 4.52 11.72 40.37
C GLN A 394 4.60 10.36 39.68
N VAL A 395 4.11 10.31 38.44
CA VAL A 395 4.16 9.09 37.63
C VAL A 395 5.60 8.85 37.16
N VAL A 396 6.13 7.67 37.47
CA VAL A 396 7.44 7.21 37.02
C VAL A 396 7.23 6.09 36.02
N GLU A 397 7.92 6.18 34.88
CA GLU A 397 7.92 5.16 33.84
C GLU A 397 9.36 4.66 33.65
N THR A 398 9.57 3.35 33.78
CA THR A 398 10.88 2.71 33.65
C THR A 398 10.88 1.82 32.43
N TRP A 399 11.80 2.06 31.51
CA TRP A 399 11.96 1.26 30.30
C TRP A 399 13.20 0.38 30.43
N THR A 400 13.03 -0.92 30.23
CA THR A 400 14.12 -1.90 30.29
C THR A 400 14.37 -2.48 28.91
N TYR A 401 15.64 -2.43 28.48
CA TYR A 401 16.15 -3.08 27.29
C TYR A 401 17.07 -4.22 27.69
N LYS A 402 17.02 -5.38 27.00
CA LYS A 402 17.77 -6.58 27.41
C LYS A 402 19.04 -6.80 26.59
N ASN A 403 19.13 -6.28 25.37
CA ASN A 403 20.26 -6.55 24.46
C ASN A 403 20.75 -5.28 23.71
N PRO A 404 21.81 -4.60 24.21
CA PRO A 404 22.43 -4.78 25.53
C PRO A 404 21.51 -4.29 26.67
N GLU A 405 21.80 -4.72 27.89
CA GLU A 405 21.04 -4.30 29.07
C GLU A 405 21.13 -2.78 29.28
N ARG A 406 19.99 -2.08 29.25
CA ARG A 406 19.87 -0.65 29.50
C ARG A 406 18.58 -0.35 30.25
N LYS A 407 18.60 0.67 31.10
CA LYS A 407 17.43 1.08 31.87
C LYS A 407 17.28 2.59 31.79
N PHE A 408 16.12 3.07 31.36
CA PHE A 408 15.83 4.51 31.32
C PHE A 408 14.66 4.81 32.24
N VAL A 409 14.83 5.76 33.17
CA VAL A 409 13.79 6.16 34.11
C VAL A 409 13.30 7.56 33.77
N PHE A 410 11.99 7.68 33.55
CA PHE A 410 11.33 8.92 33.23
C PHE A 410 10.33 9.32 34.30
N VAL A 411 10.16 10.61 34.52
CA VAL A 411 9.17 11.16 35.46
C VAL A 411 8.31 12.21 34.79
N ASP A 412 6.99 12.08 34.91
CA ASP A 412 6.04 13.14 34.61
C ASP A 412 5.74 13.94 35.88
N LYS A 413 6.45 15.07 36.02
CA LYS A 413 6.36 15.92 37.22
C LYS A 413 5.01 16.64 37.36
N ARG A 414 4.25 16.77 36.27
CA ARG A 414 3.03 17.61 36.22
C ARG A 414 1.77 16.83 35.88
N GLY A 415 1.88 15.55 35.54
CA GLY A 415 0.74 14.72 35.13
C GLY A 415 0.16 15.11 33.77
N ILE A 416 0.96 15.73 32.89
CA ILE A 416 0.53 16.22 31.58
C ILE A 416 1.11 15.41 30.41
N GLY A 417 1.68 14.24 30.68
CA GLY A 417 2.34 13.37 29.71
C GLY A 417 3.75 13.83 29.31
N ASN A 418 4.31 14.84 29.99
CA ASN A 418 5.64 15.39 29.71
C ASN A 418 6.70 14.72 30.59
N PHE A 419 7.00 13.47 30.24
CA PHE A 419 8.03 12.68 30.88
C PHE A 419 9.44 13.21 30.57
N THR A 420 10.23 13.44 31.62
CA THR A 420 11.66 13.81 31.53
C THR A 420 12.53 12.67 32.01
N LEU A 421 13.63 12.38 31.33
CA LEU A 421 14.63 11.40 31.74
C LEU A 421 15.34 11.88 33.01
N ILE A 422 15.44 10.99 33.99
CA ILE A 422 16.09 11.28 35.27
C ILE A 422 17.23 10.31 35.62
N ASP A 423 17.28 9.15 34.96
CA ASP A 423 18.31 8.11 35.17
C ASP A 423 18.45 7.25 33.90
N ASN A 424 19.67 6.78 33.57
CA ASN A 424 19.97 6.06 32.32
C ASN A 424 21.10 5.02 32.37
#